data_AF-A0A7S4UK75-F1
#
_entry.id   AF-A0A7S4UK75-F1
#
_cell.length_a   1.000
_cell.length_b   1.000
_cell.length_c   1.000
_cell.angle_alpha   90.00
_cell.angle_beta   90.00
_cell.angle_gamma   90.00
#
_symmetry.space_group_name_H-M   'P 1'
#
loop_
_entity.id
_entity.type
_entity.pdbx_description
1 polymer ?
#
loop_
_entity_poly.entity_id
_entity_poly.type
_entity_poly.pdbx_seq_one_letter_code
_entity_poly.pdbx_strand_id
1 'polypeptide(L)'
;FNALKSLESVDLALDKIRIFAEDCESMQGFQVITDSNNAFASYCSVALENIVDEYGKKTILTFGMEGLEPKHYAEEHTKRFVSNSRAVNMMISTAKLAEFSTLYCPVGNWDQSAKQYHL
;
A
#
# COMPACT_ATOMS: atom_id res chain seq x y z
N PHE A 1 13.73 1.64 12.78
CA PHE A 1 13.84 1.53 11.31
C PHE A 1 14.46 2.83 10.83
N ASN A 2 15.64 2.81 10.20
CA ASN A 2 16.31 4.03 9.73
C ASN A 2 15.98 4.21 8.24
N ALA A 3 15.67 5.42 7.78
CA ALA A 3 15.14 5.67 6.42
C ALA A 3 16.04 5.11 5.29
N LEU A 4 17.35 5.06 5.55
CA LEU A 4 18.34 4.51 4.62
C LEU A 4 18.14 3.00 4.38
N LYS A 5 17.75 2.23 5.41
CA LYS A 5 17.46 0.80 5.28
C LYS A 5 16.17 0.53 4.51
N SER A 6 15.18 1.43 4.62
CA SER A 6 13.95 1.29 3.83
C SER A 6 14.20 1.57 2.35
N LEU A 7 15.07 2.53 2.02
CA LEU A 7 15.43 2.80 0.62
C LEU A 7 16.20 1.62 0.01
N GLU A 8 17.22 1.11 0.71
CA GLU A 8 17.97 -0.08 0.29
C GLU A 8 17.04 -1.29 0.04
N SER A 9 16.00 -1.46 0.86
CA SER A 9 15.02 -2.52 0.64
C SER A 9 14.08 -2.27 -0.56
N VAL A 10 13.80 -1.01 -0.91
CA VAL A 10 13.06 -0.69 -2.15
C VAL A 10 13.93 -1.02 -3.36
N ASP A 11 15.19 -0.61 -3.34
CA ASP A 11 16.13 -0.84 -4.46
C ASP A 11 16.26 -2.35 -4.75
N LEU A 12 16.43 -3.17 -3.71
CA LEU A 12 16.49 -4.63 -3.87
C LEU A 12 15.19 -5.22 -4.45
N ALA A 13 14.03 -4.63 -4.17
CA ALA A 13 12.76 -5.06 -4.74
C ALA A 13 12.66 -4.67 -6.23
N LEU A 14 13.12 -3.47 -6.59
CA LEU A 14 13.14 -2.98 -7.96
C LEU A 14 14.09 -3.80 -8.84
N ASP A 15 15.27 -4.17 -8.34
CA ASP A 15 16.20 -5.04 -9.07
C ASP A 15 15.55 -6.38 -9.46
N LYS A 16 14.76 -6.97 -8.56
CA LYS A 16 14.02 -8.21 -8.85
C LYS A 16 12.94 -7.98 -9.90
N ILE A 17 12.21 -6.86 -9.82
CA ILE A 17 11.20 -6.51 -10.80
C ILE A 17 11.83 -6.33 -12.19
N ARG A 18 13.01 -5.70 -12.27
CA ARG A 18 13.73 -5.49 -13.53
C ARG A 18 14.09 -6.80 -14.21
N ILE A 19 14.54 -7.80 -13.46
CA ILE A 19 14.81 -9.15 -14.01
C ILE A 19 13.56 -9.71 -14.70
N PHE A 20 12.40 -9.68 -14.02
CA PHE A 20 11.15 -10.16 -14.62
C PHE A 20 10.68 -9.30 -15.80
N ALA A 21 11.00 -8.00 -15.77
CA ALA A 21 10.63 -7.08 -16.83
C ALA A 21 11.42 -7.30 -18.11
N GLU A 22 12.72 -7.56 -18.00
CA GLU A 22 13.63 -7.83 -19.12
C GLU A 22 13.31 -9.15 -19.82
N ASP A 23 12.82 -10.15 -19.07
CA ASP A 23 12.36 -11.43 -19.62
C ASP A 23 11.03 -11.32 -20.41
N CYS A 24 10.28 -10.22 -20.24
CA CYS A 24 9.01 -10.01 -20.91
C CYS A 24 9.20 -9.32 -22.27
N GLU A 25 8.77 -9.96 -23.36
CA GLU A 25 8.77 -9.33 -24.70
C GLU A 25 7.88 -8.07 -24.76
N SER A 26 6.75 -8.08 -24.06
CA SER A 26 5.86 -6.91 -23.96
C SER A 26 5.11 -6.87 -22.63
N MET A 27 5.69 -6.22 -21.63
CA MET A 27 5.01 -6.01 -20.35
C MET A 27 3.79 -5.09 -20.52
N GLN A 28 2.62 -5.52 -20.05
CA GLN A 28 1.38 -4.73 -20.09
C GLN A 28 1.29 -3.73 -18.93
N GLY A 29 1.81 -4.09 -17.76
CA GLY A 29 1.72 -3.29 -16.57
C GLY A 29 1.97 -4.06 -15.28
N PHE A 30 1.63 -3.42 -14.17
CA PHE A 30 1.79 -3.94 -12.82
C PHE A 30 0.44 -4.09 -12.15
N GLN A 31 0.29 -5.19 -11.42
CA GLN A 31 -0.76 -5.37 -10.44
C GLN A 31 -0.13 -5.31 -9.05
N VAL A 32 -0.56 -4.35 -8.25
CA VAL A 32 -0.03 -4.10 -6.90
C VAL A 32 -1.11 -4.37 -5.87
N ILE A 33 -0.79 -5.17 -4.87
CA ILE A 33 -1.67 -5.45 -3.73
C ILE A 33 -0.92 -4.97 -2.49
N THR A 34 -1.52 -4.04 -1.76
CA THR A 34 -0.92 -3.43 -0.57
C THR A 34 -2.00 -3.22 0.48
N ASP A 35 -1.61 -3.18 1.75
CA ASP A 35 -2.46 -2.54 2.74
C ASP A 35 -2.52 -1.02 2.50
N SER A 36 -3.54 -0.37 3.08
CA SER A 36 -3.67 1.09 3.02
C SER A 36 -3.44 1.77 4.36
N ASN A 37 -3.43 1.08 5.50
CA ASN A 37 -3.58 1.73 6.82
C ASN A 37 -2.45 1.52 7.83
N ASN A 38 -1.32 0.96 7.39
CA ASN A 38 -0.12 0.85 8.22
C ASN A 38 1.07 1.54 7.53
N ALA A 39 2.26 1.42 8.12
CA ALA A 39 3.45 2.07 7.58
C ALA A 39 3.98 1.41 6.27
N PHE A 40 3.60 0.16 5.98
CA PHE A 40 4.00 -0.55 4.76
C PHE A 40 3.27 -0.02 3.52
N ALA A 41 2.04 0.45 3.65
CA ALA A 41 1.35 1.19 2.59
C ALA A 41 2.18 2.38 2.08
N SER A 42 2.81 3.13 2.99
CA SER A 42 3.72 4.22 2.64
C SER A 42 5.01 3.72 2.00
N TYR A 43 5.57 2.59 2.44
CA TYR A 43 6.71 1.95 1.77
C TYR A 43 6.36 1.54 0.34
N CYS A 44 5.19 0.94 0.13
CA CYS A 44 4.70 0.56 -1.19
C CYS A 44 4.52 1.78 -2.11
N SER A 45 4.07 2.92 -1.56
CA SER A 45 3.97 4.16 -2.34
C SER A 45 5.31 4.65 -2.90
N VAL A 46 6.41 4.47 -2.16
CA VAL A 46 7.76 4.80 -2.64
C VAL A 46 8.20 3.82 -3.73
N ALA A 47 7.90 2.53 -3.57
CA ALA A 47 8.20 1.56 -4.63
C ALA A 47 7.42 1.86 -5.92
N LEU A 48 6.15 2.25 -5.81
CA LEU A 48 5.32 2.66 -6.95
C LEU A 48 5.86 3.90 -7.67
N GLU A 49 6.31 4.91 -6.93
CA GLU A 49 6.95 6.11 -7.49
C GLU A 49 8.13 5.71 -8.39
N ASN A 50 9.01 4.83 -7.90
CA ASN A 50 10.14 4.34 -8.68
C ASN A 50 9.72 3.49 -9.89
N ILE A 51 8.66 2.68 -9.76
CA ILE A 51 8.09 1.92 -10.88
C ILE A 51 7.57 2.86 -11.97
N VAL A 52 6.90 3.95 -11.60
CA VAL A 52 6.42 4.97 -12.55
C VAL A 52 7.59 5.64 -13.27
N ASP A 53 8.66 5.98 -12.54
CA ASP A 53 9.86 6.60 -13.12
C ASP A 53 10.59 5.66 -14.09
N GLU A 54 10.71 4.37 -13.77
CA GLU A 54 11.45 3.40 -14.59
C GLU A 54 10.63 2.87 -15.77
N TYR A 55 9.36 2.55 -15.56
CA TYR A 55 8.52 1.88 -16.57
C TYR A 55 7.55 2.83 -17.29
N GLY A 56 7.53 4.12 -16.92
CA GLY A 56 6.79 5.16 -17.63
C GLY A 56 5.28 4.92 -17.68
N LYS A 57 4.69 4.90 -18.89
CA LYS A 57 3.23 4.83 -19.11
C LYS A 57 2.62 3.43 -18.97
N LYS A 58 3.31 2.48 -18.35
CA LYS A 58 2.74 1.15 -18.09
C LYS A 58 1.54 1.27 -17.16
N THR A 59 0.52 0.45 -17.37
CA THR A 59 -0.67 0.48 -16.52
C THR A 59 -0.34 -0.05 -15.14
N ILE A 60 -0.76 0.65 -14.09
CA ILE A 60 -0.59 0.22 -12.70
C ILE A 60 -1.97 0.10 -12.06
N LEU A 61 -2.36 -1.12 -11.73
CA LEU A 61 -3.60 -1.44 -11.01
C LEU A 61 -3.27 -1.73 -9.55
N THR A 62 -3.68 -0.84 -8.66
CA THR A 62 -3.40 -0.98 -7.22
C THR A 62 -4.65 -1.33 -6.45
N PHE A 63 -4.60 -2.43 -5.71
CA PHE A 63 -5.65 -2.89 -4.81
C PHE A 63 -5.22 -2.60 -3.37
N GLY A 64 -5.82 -1.57 -2.79
CA GLY A 64 -5.55 -1.13 -1.42
C GLY A 64 -6.45 -1.85 -0.43
N MET A 65 -5.90 -2.80 0.32
CA MET A 65 -6.63 -3.54 1.34
C MET A 65 -6.81 -2.69 2.59
N GLU A 66 -8.05 -2.40 2.93
CA GLU A 66 -8.39 -1.71 4.16
C GLU A 66 -8.41 -2.72 5.31
N GLY A 67 -7.32 -2.74 6.07
CA GLY A 67 -7.13 -3.68 7.18
C GLY A 67 -8.06 -3.42 8.36
N LEU A 68 -8.41 -4.49 9.08
CA LEU A 68 -9.30 -4.49 10.24
C LEU A 68 -8.77 -3.60 11.39
N GLU A 69 -9.68 -3.10 12.23
CA GLU A 69 -9.31 -2.58 13.55
C GLU A 69 -8.62 -3.69 14.37
N PRO A 70 -7.46 -3.42 15.00
CA PRO A 70 -6.76 -4.43 15.77
C PRO A 70 -7.58 -4.79 17.00
N LYS A 71 -8.01 -6.06 17.08
CA LYS A 71 -8.91 -6.55 18.12
C LYS A 71 -8.30 -6.56 19.54
N HIS A 72 -6.98 -6.41 19.67
CA HIS A 72 -6.23 -6.68 20.89
C HIS A 72 -5.36 -5.51 21.34
N TYR A 73 -5.97 -4.39 21.71
CA TYR A 73 -5.29 -3.36 22.50
C TYR A 73 -5.76 -3.43 23.95
N ALA A 74 -4.80 -3.53 24.88
CA ALA A 74 -5.08 -3.68 26.30
C ALA A 74 -5.66 -2.40 26.93
N GLU A 75 -5.24 -1.22 26.46
CA GLU A 75 -5.62 0.07 27.04
C GLU A 75 -6.34 0.96 26.02
N GLU A 76 -7.33 1.72 26.49
CA GLU A 76 -8.14 2.64 25.67
C GLU A 76 -7.32 3.79 25.08
N HIS A 77 -6.36 4.32 25.84
CA HIS A 77 -5.43 5.35 25.35
C HIS A 77 -4.58 4.85 24.19
N THR A 78 -4.08 3.60 24.26
CA THR A 78 -3.32 2.97 23.17
C THR A 78 -4.21 2.72 21.95
N LYS A 79 -5.47 2.29 22.14
CA LYS A 79 -6.44 2.14 21.04
C LYS A 79 -6.61 3.44 20.27
N ARG A 80 -6.87 4.54 20.97
CA ARG A 80 -7.14 5.84 20.35
C ARG A 80 -5.92 6.38 19.63
N PHE A 81 -4.74 6.28 20.25
CA PHE A 81 -3.49 6.68 19.60
C PHE A 81 -3.26 5.90 18.30
N VAL A 82 -3.34 4.57 18.36
CA VAL A 82 -3.11 3.74 17.17
C VAL A 82 -4.17 3.97 16.10
N SER A 83 -5.45 4.06 16.46
CA SER A 83 -6.53 4.35 15.51
C SER A 83 -6.29 5.68 14.80
N ASN A 84 -5.92 6.74 15.53
CA ASN A 84 -5.56 8.04 14.94
C ASN A 84 -4.35 7.94 14.00
N SER A 85 -3.28 7.25 14.41
CA SER A 85 -2.11 7.05 13.55
C SER A 85 -2.44 6.27 12.29
N ARG A 86 -3.31 5.26 12.37
CA ARG A 86 -3.78 4.49 11.21
C ARG A 86 -4.62 5.32 10.26
N ALA A 87 -5.51 6.17 10.78
CA ALA A 87 -6.29 7.08 9.94
C ALA A 87 -5.36 8.04 9.17
N VAL A 88 -4.36 8.61 9.84
CA VAL A 88 -3.36 9.48 9.19
C VAL A 88 -2.53 8.73 8.15
N ASN A 89 -2.03 7.54 8.49
CA ASN A 89 -1.30 6.70 7.53
C ASN A 89 -2.19 6.37 6.34
N MET A 90 -3.45 6.01 6.57
CA MET A 90 -4.40 5.69 5.51
C MET A 90 -4.66 6.86 4.58
N MET A 91 -4.83 8.05 5.11
CA MET A 91 -5.00 9.25 4.28
C MET A 91 -3.77 9.50 3.41
N ILE A 92 -2.57 9.47 3.98
CA ILE A 92 -1.33 9.76 3.25
C ILE A 92 -1.03 8.66 2.23
N SER A 93 -1.11 7.39 2.64
CA SER A 93 -0.82 6.27 1.76
C SER A 93 -1.84 6.19 0.63
N THR A 94 -3.14 6.34 0.91
CA THR A 94 -4.17 6.31 -0.14
C THR A 94 -3.96 7.42 -1.16
N ALA A 95 -3.63 8.64 -0.71
CA ALA A 95 -3.35 9.76 -1.63
C ALA A 95 -2.16 9.43 -2.55
N LYS A 96 -1.04 8.96 -1.99
CA LYS A 96 0.16 8.61 -2.78
C LYS A 96 -0.06 7.40 -3.69
N LEU A 97 -0.70 6.35 -3.16
CA LEU A 97 -1.01 5.14 -3.95
C LEU A 97 -1.92 5.51 -5.12
N ALA A 98 -2.91 6.38 -4.92
CA ALA A 98 -3.78 6.85 -6.00
C ALA A 98 -3.03 7.71 -7.02
N GLU A 99 -2.10 8.55 -6.60
CA GLU A 99 -1.28 9.39 -7.48
C GLU A 99 -0.41 8.58 -8.44
N PHE A 100 0.25 7.53 -7.94
CA PHE A 100 1.14 6.68 -8.75
C PHE A 100 0.44 5.49 -9.42
N SER A 101 -0.87 5.33 -9.24
CA SER A 101 -1.63 4.26 -9.88
C SER A 101 -2.43 4.78 -11.07
N THR A 102 -2.52 3.98 -12.12
CA THR A 102 -3.50 4.25 -13.20
C THR A 102 -4.93 4.05 -12.69
N LEU A 103 -5.13 3.05 -11.84
CA LEU A 103 -6.37 2.81 -11.11
C LEU A 103 -6.05 2.38 -9.69
N TYR A 104 -6.60 3.08 -8.71
CA TYR A 104 -6.61 2.64 -7.32
C TYR A 104 -8.00 2.13 -6.95
N CYS A 105 -8.06 0.90 -6.47
CA CYS A 105 -9.28 0.25 -6.00
C CYS A 105 -9.14 -0.06 -4.50
N PRO A 106 -9.89 0.64 -3.62
CA PRO A 106 -9.97 0.26 -2.22
C PRO A 106 -10.76 -1.05 -2.09
N VAL A 107 -10.17 -2.03 -1.41
CA VAL A 107 -10.78 -3.33 -1.13
C VAL A 107 -11.02 -3.42 0.37
N GLY A 108 -12.25 -3.12 0.79
CA GLY A 108 -12.69 -3.22 2.17
C GLY A 108 -13.28 -4.58 2.52
N ASN A 109 -13.29 -4.91 3.81
CA ASN A 109 -13.93 -6.13 4.30
C ASN A 109 -15.41 -5.83 4.69
N TRP A 110 -16.30 -6.02 3.72
CA TRP A 110 -17.73 -5.74 3.91
C TRP A 110 -18.39 -6.46 5.11
N ASP A 111 -17.91 -7.66 5.48
CA ASP A 111 -18.44 -8.47 6.58
C ASP A 111 -18.29 -7.82 7.97
N GLN A 112 -17.27 -6.98 8.23
CA GLN A 112 -17.13 -6.34 9.54
C GLN A 112 -17.86 -5.00 9.64
N SER A 113 -17.98 -4.26 8.53
CA SER A 113 -18.88 -3.12 8.47
C SER A 113 -20.32 -3.55 8.78
N ALA A 114 -20.79 -4.67 8.20
CA ALA A 114 -22.13 -5.20 8.50
C ALA A 114 -22.33 -5.51 9.99
N LYS A 115 -21.34 -6.13 10.65
CA LYS A 115 -21.36 -6.40 12.10
C LYS A 115 -21.33 -5.13 12.96
N GLN A 116 -20.66 -4.07 12.51
CA GLN A 116 -20.63 -2.77 13.18
C GLN A 116 -21.97 -2.01 13.04
N TYR A 117 -22.74 -2.27 11.97
CA TYR A 117 -24.05 -1.66 11.71
C TYR A 117 -25.26 -2.53 12.10
N HIS A 118 -25.06 -3.66 12.78
CA HIS A 118 -26.14 -4.58 13.19
C HIS A 118 -27.09 -4.98 12.04
N LEU A 119 -26.54 -5.23 10.85
CA LEU A 119 -27.25 -5.89 9.75
C LEU A 119 -27.07 -7.41 9.82
#